data_AF-A0A822XR06-F1
#
_entry.id   AF-A0A822XR06-F1
#
_cell.length_a   1.000
_cell.length_b   1.000
_cell.length_c   1.000
_cell.angle_alpha   90.00
_cell.angle_beta   90.00
_cell.angle_gamma   90.00
#
_symmetry.space_group_name_H-M   'P 1'
#
loop_
_entity.id
_entity.type
_entity.pdbx_description
1 polymer ?
#
loop_
_entity_poly.entity_id
_entity_poly.type
_entity_poly.pdbx_seq_one_letter_code
_entity_poly.pdbx_strand_id
1 'polypeptide(L)'
;MSSALELLSASPYSLSIEKVFVIGGGQVLREALNAPGCDAIHITEIETSFECDTFIPPIESSVFQPWYSSIPLVENNTQYSFVTYVRVRNSAEESLSLNNGVMFDAVPNNAKFVIEKFSFLPKMIFERHEEYMYLRLVEDIISKGNCKDDRTGTGTLSRFGCQMRFNLRKSFPLLTIKKVFWRGVVEELLWFISGSTNAKVLQEESIHIWDGNASRDYFDSIGLTGREEGDLGPIYGFQWRRFGTRYTDMHADYTGQGFDQLLDVIDKIKNKPDDRRIVLSAWNPSDLKLMALPPCHMFAQFYVANGELSCQMYQRSADMGLGVPFNVASYALLTCMIAHVCGLVPGDFVHVIGDAHVYRTHIRPLQEQLQKLPKPFPILKINPQKKDRDNFVVTDFKLVGYDPHQKIEMKMAV
;
A
#
# COMPACT_ATOMS: atom_id res chain seq x y z
N MET A 1 -1.75 16.97 -35.91
CA MET A 1 -1.36 15.67 -35.33
C MET A 1 -1.82 14.45 -36.15
N SER A 2 -3.08 14.39 -36.60
CA SER A 2 -3.67 13.20 -37.24
C SER A 2 -2.92 12.68 -38.48
N SER A 3 -2.47 13.56 -39.37
CA SER A 3 -1.71 13.16 -40.57
C SER A 3 -0.39 12.45 -40.26
N ALA A 4 0.26 12.81 -39.15
CA ALA A 4 1.49 12.14 -38.72
C ALA A 4 1.20 10.72 -38.21
N LEU A 5 0.13 10.55 -37.43
CA LEU A 5 -0.28 9.23 -36.95
C LEU A 5 -0.75 8.32 -38.11
N GLU A 6 -1.48 8.89 -39.08
CA GLU A 6 -1.86 8.17 -40.31
C GLU A 6 -0.64 7.67 -41.09
N LEU A 7 0.38 8.53 -41.26
CA LEU A 7 1.64 8.13 -41.90
C LEU A 7 2.32 6.97 -41.14
N LEU A 8 2.38 7.06 -39.81
CA LEU A 8 3.00 6.03 -38.97
C LEU A 8 2.21 4.71 -38.97
N SER A 9 0.89 4.78 -39.20
CA SER A 9 0.02 3.60 -39.33
C SER A 9 0.14 2.89 -40.68
N ALA A 10 0.76 3.52 -41.68
CA ALA A 10 0.94 2.96 -43.02
C ALA A 10 2.26 2.19 -43.16
N SER A 11 2.31 1.24 -44.11
CA SER A 11 3.55 0.57 -44.51
C SER A 11 4.54 1.56 -45.12
N PRO A 12 5.86 1.45 -44.85
CA PRO A 12 6.53 0.40 -44.06
C PRO A 12 6.65 0.70 -42.56
N TYR A 13 6.19 1.87 -42.11
CA TYR A 13 6.37 2.33 -40.73
C TYR A 13 5.65 1.45 -39.72
N SER A 14 4.43 1.02 -40.01
CA SER A 14 3.66 0.13 -39.13
C SER A 14 4.31 -1.25 -38.90
N LEU A 15 5.28 -1.65 -39.73
CA LEU A 15 6.03 -2.91 -39.58
C LEU A 15 7.34 -2.75 -38.79
N SER A 16 7.80 -1.51 -38.58
CA SER A 16 9.12 -1.22 -38.00
C SER A 16 9.05 -0.37 -36.73
N ILE A 17 7.93 0.33 -36.51
CA ILE A 17 7.74 1.21 -35.36
C ILE A 17 6.95 0.47 -34.29
N GLU A 18 7.61 0.23 -33.16
CA GLU A 18 6.97 -0.35 -31.98
C GLU A 18 6.23 0.70 -31.14
N LYS A 19 6.75 1.94 -31.10
CA LYS A 19 6.29 2.98 -30.17
C LYS A 19 6.35 4.37 -30.80
N VAL A 20 5.39 5.21 -30.43
CA VAL A 20 5.31 6.61 -30.83
C VAL A 20 5.33 7.48 -29.58
N PHE A 21 6.25 8.44 -29.53
CA PHE A 21 6.32 9.43 -28.45
C PHE A 21 6.02 10.82 -28.99
N VAL A 22 5.08 11.51 -28.37
CA VAL A 22 4.87 12.95 -28.60
C VAL A 22 5.79 13.71 -27.65
N ILE A 23 6.83 14.33 -28.19
CA ILE A 23 7.93 14.91 -27.39
C ILE A 23 7.83 16.42 -27.18
N GLY A 24 6.85 17.11 -27.78
CA GLY A 24 6.60 18.50 -27.44
C GLY A 24 6.20 19.43 -28.58
N GLY A 25 6.24 20.72 -28.22
CA GLY A 25 5.51 21.84 -28.79
C GLY A 25 4.23 22.09 -28.00
N GLY A 26 4.03 23.29 -27.44
CA GLY A 26 2.86 23.58 -26.60
C GLY A 26 1.52 23.31 -27.31
N GLN A 27 1.44 23.61 -28.61
CA GLN A 27 0.28 23.29 -29.44
C GLN A 27 0.09 21.79 -29.65
N VAL A 28 1.17 21.06 -29.94
CA VAL A 28 1.13 19.61 -30.16
C VAL A 28 0.69 18.90 -28.88
N LEU A 29 1.19 19.30 -27.71
CA LEU A 29 0.77 18.73 -26.43
C LEU A 29 -0.69 19.06 -26.09
N ARG A 30 -1.19 20.26 -26.44
CA ARG A 30 -2.63 20.58 -26.32
C ARG A 30 -3.52 19.64 -27.14
N GLU A 31 -3.08 19.24 -28.33
CA GLU A 31 -3.80 18.28 -29.17
C GLU A 31 -3.62 16.83 -28.70
N ALA A 32 -2.46 16.47 -28.16
CA ALA A 32 -2.07 15.09 -27.91
C ALA A 32 -2.38 14.57 -26.50
N LEU A 33 -2.09 15.38 -25.47
CA LEU A 33 -1.86 14.89 -24.11
C LEU A 33 -3.09 14.22 -23.50
N ASN A 34 -4.29 14.80 -23.71
CA ASN A 34 -5.55 14.21 -23.24
C ASN A 34 -6.30 13.43 -24.33
N ALA A 35 -5.80 13.40 -25.58
CA ALA A 35 -6.49 12.74 -26.70
C ALA A 35 -6.60 11.22 -26.49
N PRO A 36 -7.66 10.57 -27.03
CA PRO A 36 -7.93 9.14 -26.80
C PRO A 36 -6.76 8.20 -27.13
N GLY A 37 -5.90 8.56 -28.07
CA GLY A 37 -4.72 7.77 -28.46
C GLY A 37 -3.49 7.92 -27.54
N CYS A 38 -3.55 8.74 -26.49
CA CYS A 38 -2.46 8.89 -25.53
C CYS A 38 -2.64 7.90 -24.37
N ASP A 39 -1.85 6.82 -24.36
CA ASP A 39 -1.94 5.76 -23.36
C ASP A 39 -1.23 6.09 -22.05
N ALA A 40 -0.13 6.84 -22.12
CA ALA A 40 0.67 7.20 -20.96
C ALA A 40 1.33 8.57 -21.16
N ILE A 41 1.52 9.29 -20.05
CA ILE A 41 2.22 10.57 -19.99
C ILE A 41 3.44 10.40 -19.11
N HIS A 42 4.61 10.58 -19.69
CA HIS A 42 5.88 10.68 -18.96
C HIS A 42 6.21 12.16 -18.80
N ILE A 43 6.26 12.63 -17.57
CA ILE A 43 6.53 14.03 -17.27
C ILE A 43 7.64 14.15 -16.23
N THR A 44 8.50 15.15 -16.43
CA THR A 44 9.41 15.61 -15.38
C THR A 44 8.71 16.78 -14.70
N GLU A 45 8.25 16.55 -13.47
CA GLU A 45 7.66 17.62 -12.67
C GLU A 45 8.79 18.37 -11.97
N ILE A 46 8.92 19.65 -12.28
CA ILE A 46 9.89 20.54 -11.66
C ILE A 46 9.17 21.29 -10.54
N GLU A 47 9.67 21.18 -9.31
CA GLU A 47 9.04 21.77 -8.12
C GLU A 47 9.44 23.24 -7.92
N THR A 48 10.36 23.74 -8.74
CA THR A 48 10.79 25.14 -8.80
C THR A 48 10.04 25.89 -9.91
N SER A 49 9.66 27.15 -9.64
CA SER A 49 9.01 28.01 -10.64
C SER A 49 10.03 28.71 -11.52
N PHE A 50 9.74 28.80 -12.81
CA PHE A 50 10.53 29.50 -13.83
C PHE A 50 9.63 30.43 -14.64
N GLU A 51 10.20 31.49 -15.22
CA GLU A 51 9.51 32.28 -16.23
C GLU A 51 9.39 31.47 -17.52
N CYS A 52 8.15 31.25 -17.98
CA CYS A 52 7.84 30.45 -19.15
C CYS A 52 6.87 31.21 -20.06
N ASP A 53 7.03 31.10 -21.37
CA ASP A 53 6.10 31.62 -22.38
C ASP A 53 5.16 30.54 -22.95
N THR A 54 5.43 29.27 -22.63
CA THR A 54 4.76 28.09 -23.17
C THR A 54 4.41 27.13 -22.04
N PHE A 55 3.17 26.63 -22.06
CA PHE A 55 2.64 25.74 -21.02
C PHE A 55 2.02 24.49 -21.65
N ILE A 56 2.15 23.35 -20.95
CA ILE A 56 1.42 22.12 -21.27
C ILE A 56 -0.03 22.22 -20.77
N PRO A 57 -1.00 21.54 -21.43
CA PRO A 57 -2.34 21.45 -20.87
C PRO A 57 -2.33 20.66 -19.55
N PRO A 58 -3.32 20.88 -18.66
CA PRO A 58 -3.46 20.08 -17.45
C PRO A 58 -3.74 18.62 -17.81
N ILE A 59 -3.18 17.69 -17.02
CA ILE A 59 -3.48 16.26 -17.12
C ILE A 59 -4.88 16.03 -16.53
N GLU A 60 -5.79 15.46 -17.30
CA GLU A 60 -7.15 15.18 -16.83
C GLU A 60 -7.18 14.00 -15.86
N SER A 61 -7.37 14.27 -14.56
CA SER A 61 -7.39 13.24 -13.51
C SER A 61 -8.57 12.27 -13.58
N SER A 62 -9.60 12.59 -14.37
CA SER A 62 -10.71 11.67 -14.69
C SER A 62 -10.29 10.58 -15.67
N VAL A 63 -9.24 10.84 -16.47
CA VAL A 63 -8.77 9.98 -17.55
C VAL A 63 -7.45 9.32 -17.19
N PHE A 64 -6.58 10.04 -16.47
CA PHE A 64 -5.23 9.58 -16.13
C PHE A 64 -5.06 9.42 -14.62
N GLN A 65 -4.37 8.36 -14.23
CA GLN A 65 -3.95 8.13 -12.85
C GLN A 65 -2.44 7.97 -12.75
N PRO A 66 -1.82 8.40 -11.63
CA PRO A 66 -0.41 8.14 -11.37
C PRO A 66 -0.13 6.63 -11.35
N TRP A 67 0.88 6.20 -12.10
CA TRP A 67 1.36 4.82 -12.16
C TRP A 67 2.69 4.63 -11.45
N TYR A 68 3.56 5.62 -11.60
CA TYR A 68 4.90 5.62 -11.03
C TYR A 68 5.31 7.07 -10.75
N SER A 69 6.03 7.28 -9.66
CA SER A 69 6.74 8.52 -9.39
C SER A 69 8.08 8.19 -8.78
N SER A 70 9.14 8.83 -9.27
CA SER A 70 10.45 8.75 -8.60
C SER A 70 10.41 9.46 -7.24
N ILE A 71 11.40 9.15 -6.41
CA ILE A 71 11.79 10.02 -5.29
C ILE A 71 12.29 11.33 -5.91
N PRO A 72 12.04 12.51 -5.29
CA PRO A 72 12.57 13.76 -5.78
C PRO A 72 14.09 13.76 -5.89
N LEU A 73 14.58 14.28 -7.01
CA LEU A 73 15.99 14.46 -7.33
C LEU A 73 16.32 15.95 -7.28
N VAL A 74 17.58 16.26 -7.03
CA VAL A 74 18.08 17.65 -7.04
C VAL A 74 19.26 17.75 -7.99
N GLU A 75 19.14 18.63 -8.97
CA GLU A 75 20.23 19.00 -9.89
C GLU A 75 20.28 20.52 -9.98
N ASN A 76 21.46 21.13 -9.78
CA ASN A 76 21.63 22.59 -9.83
C ASN A 76 20.61 23.38 -8.99
N ASN A 77 20.36 22.94 -7.74
CA ASN A 77 19.34 23.48 -6.83
C ASN A 77 17.89 23.44 -7.35
N THR A 78 17.63 22.67 -8.40
CA THR A 78 16.29 22.45 -8.94
C THR A 78 15.83 21.07 -8.52
N GLN A 79 14.73 21.03 -7.76
CA GLN A 79 14.10 19.77 -7.37
C GLN A 79 13.13 19.32 -8.45
N TYR A 80 13.19 18.05 -8.83
CA TYR A 80 12.31 17.48 -9.83
C TYR A 80 12.03 15.99 -9.59
N SER A 81 10.93 15.50 -10.15
CA SER A 81 10.52 14.10 -10.09
C SER A 81 10.09 13.58 -11.46
N PHE A 82 10.42 12.32 -11.76
CA PHE A 82 9.88 11.64 -12.93
C PHE A 82 8.57 10.99 -12.58
N VAL A 83 7.49 11.41 -13.24
CA VAL A 83 6.15 10.88 -13.01
C VAL A 83 5.64 10.25 -14.30
N THR A 84 5.00 9.09 -14.15
CA THR A 84 4.26 8.45 -15.22
C THR A 84 2.80 8.38 -14.83
N TYR A 85 1.96 8.95 -15.67
CA TYR A 85 0.51 8.78 -15.62
C TYR A 85 0.08 7.80 -16.69
N VAL A 86 -0.90 6.97 -16.39
CA VAL A 86 -1.48 6.02 -17.36
C VAL A 86 -2.96 6.29 -17.52
N ARG A 87 -3.45 6.15 -18.75
CA ARG A 87 -4.87 6.26 -19.06
C ARG A 87 -5.62 5.12 -18.38
N VAL A 88 -6.62 5.48 -17.58
CA VAL A 88 -7.58 4.54 -17.01
C VAL A 88 -8.63 4.27 -18.08
N ARG A 89 -8.72 3.02 -18.53
CA ARG A 89 -9.75 2.59 -19.48
C ARG A 89 -10.91 1.97 -18.70
N ASN A 90 -12.13 2.46 -18.92
CA ASN A 90 -13.33 1.90 -18.30
C ASN A 90 -13.65 0.55 -18.96
N SER A 91 -13.70 -0.52 -18.16
CA SER A 91 -13.97 -1.89 -18.59
C SER A 91 -15.32 -2.09 -19.31
N ALA A 92 -16.24 -1.13 -19.22
CA ALA A 92 -17.55 -1.20 -19.88
C ALA A 92 -17.50 -0.88 -21.39
N GLU A 93 -16.55 -0.08 -21.87
CA GLU A 93 -16.46 0.32 -23.29
C GLU A 93 -15.61 -0.65 -24.13
N GLU A 94 -14.71 -1.43 -23.52
CA GLU A 94 -13.74 -2.29 -24.24
C GLU A 94 -14.22 -3.71 -24.56
N SER A 95 -15.39 -4.14 -24.09
CA SER A 95 -15.97 -5.41 -24.57
C SER A 95 -16.34 -5.36 -26.07
N LEU A 96 -16.42 -4.15 -26.64
CA LEU A 96 -16.75 -3.90 -28.05
C LEU A 96 -15.52 -3.78 -28.96
N SER A 97 -14.35 -3.40 -28.45
CA SER A 97 -13.14 -3.16 -29.27
C SER A 97 -12.24 -4.39 -29.40
N LEU A 98 -12.26 -5.31 -28.42
CA LEU A 98 -11.48 -6.56 -28.47
C LEU A 98 -12.11 -7.65 -29.35
N ASN A 99 -13.37 -7.52 -29.74
CA ASN A 99 -14.10 -8.53 -30.55
C ASN A 99 -14.03 -8.32 -32.07
N ASN A 100 -13.36 -7.27 -32.56
CA ASN A 100 -13.28 -6.97 -34.01
C ASN A 100 -12.01 -7.49 -34.69
N GLY A 101 -11.41 -8.58 -34.17
CA GLY A 101 -10.23 -9.21 -34.74
C GLY A 101 -10.40 -10.70 -34.99
N VAL A 102 -11.00 -11.04 -36.14
CA VAL A 102 -10.90 -12.31 -36.87
C VAL A 102 -11.48 -13.58 -36.21
N MET A 103 -12.62 -14.06 -36.75
CA MET A 103 -13.09 -15.43 -36.55
C MET A 103 -12.18 -16.42 -37.29
N PHE A 104 -11.73 -17.48 -36.60
CA PHE A 104 -11.26 -18.70 -37.25
C PHE A 104 -11.86 -19.94 -36.55
N ASP A 105 -12.31 -20.86 -37.41
CA ASP A 105 -13.01 -22.10 -37.09
C ASP A 105 -12.21 -23.07 -36.20
N ALA A 106 -12.97 -23.91 -35.50
CA ALA A 106 -12.51 -24.93 -34.56
C ALA A 106 -11.69 -26.07 -35.21
N VAL A 107 -10.72 -26.62 -34.46
CA VAL A 107 -10.39 -28.06 -34.21
C VAL A 107 -9.06 -28.17 -33.40
N PRO A 108 -8.83 -29.24 -32.58
CA PRO A 108 -8.09 -29.13 -31.32
C PRO A 108 -6.70 -29.80 -31.27
N ASN A 109 -6.01 -29.50 -30.16
CA ASN A 109 -4.91 -30.19 -29.47
C ASN A 109 -3.45 -29.70 -29.62
N ASN A 110 -2.86 -29.49 -28.43
CA ASN A 110 -1.44 -29.46 -28.10
C ASN A 110 -0.55 -28.44 -28.81
N ALA A 111 -0.72 -27.17 -28.43
CA ALA A 111 0.38 -26.23 -28.40
C ALA A 111 0.33 -25.43 -27.09
N LYS A 112 1.49 -25.24 -26.45
CA LYS A 112 1.68 -24.24 -25.41
C LYS A 112 1.19 -22.90 -25.96
N PHE A 113 -0.02 -22.50 -25.60
CA PHE A 113 -0.48 -21.13 -25.84
C PHE A 113 0.39 -20.23 -24.99
N VAL A 114 1.43 -19.67 -25.59
CA VAL A 114 1.96 -18.38 -25.17
C VAL A 114 0.83 -17.42 -25.47
N ILE A 115 -0.07 -17.23 -24.50
CA ILE A 115 -0.96 -16.07 -24.51
C ILE A 115 -0.01 -14.89 -24.37
N GLU A 116 0.36 -14.26 -25.48
CA GLU A 116 0.89 -12.90 -25.45
C GLU A 116 -0.22 -12.05 -24.84
N LYS A 117 -0.24 -11.94 -23.51
CA LYS A 117 -1.02 -10.93 -22.82
C LYS A 117 -0.40 -9.61 -23.26
N PHE A 118 -0.96 -9.02 -24.31
CA PHE A 118 -0.67 -7.63 -24.66
C PHE A 118 -1.06 -6.79 -23.44
N SER A 119 -0.04 -6.32 -22.72
CA SER A 119 -0.24 -5.27 -21.72
C SER A 119 -0.65 -4.02 -22.49
N PHE A 120 -1.72 -3.37 -22.06
CA PHE A 120 -2.12 -2.07 -22.61
C PHE A 120 -1.03 -1.00 -22.43
N LEU A 121 -0.03 -1.27 -21.58
CA LEU A 121 1.16 -0.45 -21.38
C LEU A 121 2.41 -1.17 -21.91
N PRO A 122 3.36 -0.44 -22.51
CA PRO A 122 4.70 -0.94 -22.75
C PRO A 122 5.33 -1.54 -21.49
N LYS A 123 6.03 -2.68 -21.64
CA LYS A 123 6.67 -3.42 -20.53
C LYS A 123 7.48 -2.54 -19.57
N MET A 124 8.24 -1.58 -20.11
CA MET A 124 9.05 -0.64 -19.33
C MET A 124 8.24 0.26 -18.37
N ILE A 125 7.01 0.63 -18.74
CA ILE A 125 6.11 1.38 -17.87
C ILE A 125 5.55 0.43 -16.81
N PHE A 126 5.07 -0.71 -17.30
CA PHE A 126 4.37 -1.70 -16.52
C PHE A 126 5.20 -2.20 -15.33
N GLU A 127 6.47 -2.56 -15.55
CA GLU A 127 7.36 -3.13 -14.52
C GLU A 127 7.80 -2.14 -13.44
N ARG A 128 7.57 -0.83 -13.64
CA ARG A 128 7.89 0.23 -12.66
C ARG A 128 6.84 0.39 -11.57
N HIS A 129 5.68 -0.26 -11.67
CA HIS A 129 4.64 -0.17 -10.65
C HIS A 129 5.13 -0.76 -9.31
N GLU A 130 4.98 -0.02 -8.21
CA GLU A 130 5.54 -0.39 -6.91
C GLU A 130 4.90 -1.67 -6.31
N GLU A 131 3.66 -2.00 -6.70
CA GLU A 131 3.01 -3.28 -6.32
C GLU A 131 3.82 -4.51 -6.73
N TYR A 132 4.67 -4.40 -7.75
CA TYR A 132 5.57 -5.49 -8.12
C TYR A 132 6.62 -5.83 -7.06
N MET A 133 6.93 -4.93 -6.13
CA MET A 133 7.79 -5.28 -4.99
C MET A 133 7.16 -6.38 -4.14
N TYR A 134 5.85 -6.29 -3.88
CA TYR A 134 5.10 -7.32 -3.17
C TYR A 134 4.97 -8.60 -4.01
N LEU A 135 4.57 -8.49 -5.28
CA LEU A 135 4.36 -9.66 -6.14
C LEU A 135 5.63 -10.48 -6.34
N ARG A 136 6.76 -9.83 -6.61
CA ARG A 136 8.06 -10.51 -6.76
C ARG A 136 8.50 -11.18 -5.46
N LEU A 137 8.22 -10.57 -4.31
CA LEU A 137 8.53 -11.18 -3.02
C LEU A 137 7.67 -12.42 -2.76
N VAL A 138 6.37 -12.38 -3.08
CA VAL A 138 5.50 -13.56 -3.03
C VAL A 138 6.01 -14.67 -3.95
N GLU A 139 6.36 -14.34 -5.19
CA GLU A 139 6.91 -15.29 -6.16
C GLU A 139 8.25 -15.90 -5.68
N ASP A 140 9.16 -15.10 -5.13
CA ASP A 140 10.44 -15.58 -4.60
C ASP A 140 10.24 -16.51 -3.40
N ILE A 141 9.32 -16.20 -2.49
CA ILE A 141 8.99 -17.06 -1.35
C ILE A 141 8.38 -18.39 -1.81
N ILE A 142 7.44 -18.36 -2.75
CA ILE A 142 6.80 -19.59 -3.26
C ILE A 142 7.81 -20.47 -4.02
N SER A 143 8.70 -19.86 -4.81
CA SER A 143 9.63 -20.61 -5.67
C SER A 143 10.90 -21.08 -4.96
N LYS A 144 11.39 -20.31 -3.98
CA LYS A 144 12.72 -20.50 -3.37
C LYS A 144 12.72 -20.36 -1.84
N GLY A 145 11.56 -20.18 -1.22
CA GLY A 145 11.45 -20.06 0.23
C GLY A 145 11.80 -21.35 0.96
N ASN A 146 12.32 -21.22 2.18
CA ASN A 146 12.62 -22.36 3.03
C ASN A 146 11.31 -22.90 3.63
N CYS A 147 11.10 -24.21 3.50
CA CYS A 147 10.05 -24.93 4.22
C CYS A 147 10.30 -24.82 5.73
N LYS A 148 9.32 -24.36 6.48
CA LYS A 148 9.31 -24.35 7.95
C LYS A 148 8.00 -24.89 8.47
N ASP A 149 8.05 -25.54 9.61
CA ASP A 149 6.88 -25.73 10.45
C ASP A 149 6.57 -24.42 11.19
N ASP A 150 5.33 -24.26 11.66
CA ASP A 150 4.90 -23.08 12.41
C ASP A 150 4.07 -23.49 13.64
N ARG A 151 3.75 -22.49 14.48
CA ARG A 151 2.93 -22.69 15.68
C ARG A 151 1.48 -23.11 15.39
N THR A 152 0.98 -22.91 14.17
CA THR A 152 -0.42 -23.17 13.79
C THR A 152 -0.59 -24.58 13.21
N GLY A 153 0.51 -25.28 12.93
CA GLY A 153 0.52 -26.59 12.28
C GLY A 153 0.26 -26.55 10.78
N THR A 154 0.17 -25.36 10.18
CA THR A 154 -0.09 -25.20 8.73
C THR A 154 1.19 -25.38 7.91
N GLY A 155 2.31 -24.91 8.46
CA GLY A 155 3.59 -24.83 7.79
C GLY A 155 3.66 -23.69 6.77
N THR A 156 4.88 -23.23 6.52
CA THR A 156 5.15 -22.06 5.68
C THR A 156 6.30 -22.29 4.71
N LEU A 157 6.31 -21.49 3.65
CA LEU A 157 7.51 -21.16 2.89
C LEU A 157 7.97 -19.76 3.33
N SER A 158 9.25 -19.56 3.59
CA SER A 158 9.73 -18.30 4.19
C SER A 158 11.08 -17.81 3.65
N ARG A 159 11.29 -16.50 3.77
CA ARG A 159 12.55 -15.79 3.59
C ARG A 159 12.80 -14.90 4.80
N PHE A 160 14.07 -14.67 5.12
CA PHE A 160 14.45 -13.83 6.25
C PHE A 160 15.16 -12.56 5.76
N GLY A 161 14.72 -11.40 6.23
CA GLY A 161 15.34 -10.10 5.90
C GLY A 161 14.92 -9.61 4.51
N CYS A 162 13.67 -9.15 4.38
CA CYS A 162 13.15 -8.58 3.14
C CYS A 162 12.80 -7.09 3.31
N GLN A 163 12.69 -6.36 2.21
CA GLN A 163 12.32 -4.95 2.24
C GLN A 163 11.44 -4.57 1.04
N MET A 164 10.45 -3.72 1.28
CA MET A 164 9.66 -3.04 0.24
C MET A 164 9.63 -1.53 0.52
N ARG A 165 9.49 -0.70 -0.51
CA ARG A 165 9.36 0.76 -0.40
C ARG A 165 8.22 1.24 -1.27
N PHE A 166 7.41 2.14 -0.74
CA PHE A 166 6.24 2.72 -1.43
C PHE A 166 6.29 4.24 -1.33
N ASN A 167 6.12 4.93 -2.46
CA ASN A 167 6.10 6.38 -2.53
C ASN A 167 4.67 6.89 -2.25
N LEU A 168 4.50 7.74 -1.24
CA LEU A 168 3.20 8.24 -0.78
C LEU A 168 2.82 9.61 -1.37
N ARG A 169 3.69 10.22 -2.18
CA ARG A 169 3.52 11.61 -2.65
C ARG A 169 2.36 11.79 -3.62
N LYS A 170 2.09 10.79 -4.46
CA LYS A 170 1.14 10.87 -5.60
C LYS A 170 0.01 9.84 -5.53
N SER A 171 0.23 8.72 -4.87
CA SER A 171 -0.73 7.62 -4.74
C SER A 171 -0.61 6.98 -3.35
N PHE A 172 -1.51 6.05 -3.06
CA PHE A 172 -1.59 5.36 -1.78
C PHE A 172 -1.46 3.85 -2.01
N PRO A 173 -0.50 3.15 -1.36
CA PRO A 173 -0.14 1.77 -1.68
C PRO A 173 -1.16 0.76 -1.14
N LEU A 174 -2.38 0.82 -1.66
CA LEU A 174 -3.43 -0.16 -1.43
C LEU A 174 -3.46 -1.11 -2.63
N LEU A 175 -3.03 -2.35 -2.38
CA LEU A 175 -2.88 -3.37 -3.43
C LEU A 175 -4.14 -3.52 -4.29
N THR A 176 -3.92 -3.68 -5.58
CA THR A 176 -4.95 -3.77 -6.61
C THR A 176 -5.11 -5.18 -7.15
N ILE A 177 -4.13 -6.07 -6.99
CA ILE A 177 -4.25 -7.48 -7.43
C ILE A 177 -5.34 -8.30 -6.69
N LYS A 178 -5.85 -7.76 -5.57
CA LYS A 178 -7.02 -8.24 -4.84
C LYS A 178 -7.61 -7.08 -4.05
N LYS A 179 -8.92 -7.14 -3.80
CA LYS A 179 -9.59 -6.19 -2.92
C LYS A 179 -9.09 -6.34 -1.48
N VAL A 180 -8.48 -5.28 -0.96
CA VAL A 180 -8.06 -5.16 0.45
C VAL A 180 -9.20 -4.59 1.28
N PHE A 181 -9.36 -5.04 2.52
CA PHE A 181 -10.43 -4.60 3.41
C PHE A 181 -10.13 -3.22 4.02
N TRP A 182 -10.26 -2.17 3.20
CA TRP A 182 -9.91 -0.79 3.57
C TRP A 182 -10.58 -0.30 4.86
N ARG A 183 -11.88 -0.52 5.04
CA ARG A 183 -12.56 -0.11 6.28
C ARG A 183 -11.90 -0.73 7.51
N GLY A 184 -11.59 -2.02 7.46
CA GLY A 184 -10.85 -2.68 8.54
C GLY A 184 -9.49 -2.03 8.82
N VAL A 185 -8.74 -1.65 7.77
CA VAL A 185 -7.45 -0.95 7.92
C VAL A 185 -7.60 0.36 8.70
N VAL A 186 -8.60 1.17 8.34
CA VAL A 186 -8.83 2.45 8.99
C VAL A 186 -9.29 2.26 10.44
N GLU A 187 -10.30 1.42 10.67
CA GLU A 187 -10.86 1.19 12.00
C GLU A 187 -9.82 0.60 12.97
N GLU A 188 -9.03 -0.38 12.52
CA GLU A 188 -7.97 -0.96 13.35
C GLU A 188 -6.90 0.08 13.69
N LEU A 189 -6.49 0.91 12.73
CA LEU A 189 -5.50 1.94 12.99
C LEU A 189 -6.01 2.99 13.98
N LEU A 190 -7.27 3.44 13.84
CA LEU A 190 -7.88 4.37 14.78
C LEU A 190 -8.02 3.75 16.17
N TRP A 191 -8.36 2.46 16.25
CA TRP A 191 -8.39 1.70 17.48
C TRP A 191 -7.00 1.62 18.14
N PHE A 192 -5.92 1.35 17.39
CA PHE A 192 -4.56 1.43 17.91
C PHE A 192 -4.18 2.83 18.36
N ILE A 193 -4.52 3.87 17.59
CA ILE A 193 -4.27 5.26 17.96
C ILE A 193 -4.97 5.56 19.29
N SER A 194 -6.23 5.15 19.48
CA SER A 194 -6.96 5.37 20.74
C SER A 194 -6.31 4.74 21.98
N GLY A 195 -5.45 3.73 21.78
CA GLY A 195 -4.85 2.94 22.84
C GLY A 195 -5.75 1.84 23.39
N SER A 196 -6.91 1.60 22.76
CA SER A 196 -7.84 0.53 23.15
C SER A 196 -7.24 -0.86 22.90
N THR A 197 -7.60 -1.80 23.77
CA THR A 197 -7.22 -3.22 23.74
C THR A 197 -8.43 -4.15 23.69
N ASN A 198 -9.63 -3.58 23.67
CA ASN A 198 -10.89 -4.30 23.64
C ASN A 198 -11.29 -4.59 22.20
N ALA A 199 -11.24 -5.86 21.79
CA ALA A 199 -11.65 -6.31 20.46
C ALA A 199 -13.15 -6.05 20.18
N LYS A 200 -13.99 -5.94 21.21
CA LYS A 200 -15.44 -5.70 21.06
C LYS A 200 -15.73 -4.34 20.43
N VAL A 201 -14.86 -3.35 20.62
CA VAL A 201 -14.97 -2.04 19.94
C VAL A 201 -14.91 -2.20 18.42
N LEU A 202 -14.05 -3.10 17.93
CA LEU A 202 -13.98 -3.41 16.50
C LEU A 202 -15.20 -4.23 16.05
N GLN A 203 -15.65 -5.17 16.87
CA GLN A 203 -16.84 -6.00 16.57
C GLN A 203 -18.12 -5.17 16.48
N GLU A 204 -18.29 -4.16 17.32
CA GLU A 204 -19.39 -3.19 17.26
C GLU A 204 -19.42 -2.45 15.91
N GLU A 205 -18.25 -2.18 15.32
CA GLU A 205 -18.08 -1.64 13.97
C GLU A 205 -18.12 -2.71 12.86
N SER A 206 -18.47 -3.96 13.19
CA SER A 206 -18.47 -5.12 12.29
C SER A 206 -17.10 -5.46 11.69
N ILE A 207 -16.03 -5.25 12.46
CA ILE A 207 -14.64 -5.57 12.11
C ILE A 207 -14.17 -6.76 12.94
N HIS A 208 -14.03 -7.92 12.29
CA HIS A 208 -13.82 -9.23 12.94
C HIS A 208 -12.40 -9.79 12.80
N ILE A 209 -11.41 -8.94 12.50
CA ILE A 209 -10.03 -9.38 12.21
C ILE A 209 -9.28 -9.92 13.44
N TRP A 210 -9.73 -9.56 14.65
CA TRP A 210 -9.14 -10.01 15.92
C TRP A 210 -9.90 -11.17 16.59
N ASP A 211 -11.09 -11.55 16.09
CA ASP A 211 -11.99 -12.49 16.76
C ASP A 211 -11.32 -13.83 17.09
N GLY A 212 -10.56 -14.39 16.13
CA GLY A 212 -9.84 -15.64 16.33
C GLY A 212 -8.86 -15.56 17.50
N ASN A 213 -8.11 -14.46 17.61
CA ASN A 213 -7.13 -14.22 18.66
C ASN A 213 -7.73 -13.65 19.95
N ALA A 214 -9.01 -13.29 19.95
CA ALA A 214 -9.73 -12.74 21.11
C ALA A 214 -10.65 -13.76 21.80
N SER A 215 -10.80 -14.95 21.21
CA SER A 215 -11.71 -16.00 21.67
C SER A 215 -11.27 -16.65 22.98
N ARG A 216 -12.25 -17.16 23.74
CA ARG A 216 -12.01 -17.94 24.97
C ARG A 216 -11.08 -19.13 24.74
N ASP A 217 -11.36 -19.93 23.70
CA ASP A 217 -10.57 -21.13 23.36
C ASP A 217 -9.11 -20.77 23.07
N TYR A 218 -8.87 -19.67 22.33
CA TYR A 218 -7.52 -19.24 22.04
C TYR A 218 -6.79 -18.80 23.31
N PHE A 219 -7.41 -17.98 24.14
CA PHE A 219 -6.82 -17.54 25.41
C PHE A 219 -6.47 -18.71 26.34
N ASP A 220 -7.34 -19.72 26.43
CA ASP A 220 -7.05 -20.92 27.21
C ASP A 220 -5.86 -21.69 26.64
N SER A 221 -5.75 -21.78 25.31
CA SER A 221 -4.63 -22.44 24.64
C SER A 221 -3.26 -21.79 24.88
N ILE A 222 -3.23 -20.48 25.17
CA ILE A 222 -2.01 -19.71 25.44
C ILE A 222 -1.81 -19.38 26.93
N GLY A 223 -2.65 -19.92 27.82
CA GLY A 223 -2.52 -19.78 29.27
C GLY A 223 -3.07 -18.48 29.86
N LEU A 224 -3.88 -17.73 29.12
CA LEU A 224 -4.58 -16.52 29.58
C LEU A 224 -5.99 -16.84 30.11
N THR A 225 -6.11 -17.86 30.97
CA THR A 225 -7.39 -18.41 31.44
C THR A 225 -8.26 -17.43 32.23
N GLY A 226 -7.65 -16.46 32.92
CA GLY A 226 -8.37 -15.41 33.68
C GLY A 226 -8.69 -14.14 32.88
N ARG A 227 -8.31 -14.07 31.61
CA ARG A 227 -8.51 -12.89 30.72
C ARG A 227 -9.97 -12.85 30.26
N GLU A 228 -10.66 -11.70 30.29
CA GLU A 228 -12.01 -11.61 29.70
C GLU A 228 -11.96 -11.82 28.18
N GLU A 229 -12.93 -12.52 27.59
CA GLU A 229 -13.03 -12.62 26.13
C GLU A 229 -13.12 -11.23 25.48
N GLY A 230 -12.31 -10.98 24.45
CA GLY A 230 -12.15 -9.65 23.86
C GLY A 230 -11.00 -8.80 24.45
N ASP A 231 -10.49 -9.11 25.64
CA ASP A 231 -9.34 -8.40 26.24
C ASP A 231 -8.04 -8.95 25.66
N LEU A 232 -7.49 -8.25 24.67
CA LEU A 232 -6.27 -8.69 23.97
C LEU A 232 -4.98 -8.44 24.76
N GLY A 233 -5.07 -7.87 25.97
CA GLY A 233 -3.93 -7.49 26.79
C GLY A 233 -3.25 -6.20 26.30
N PRO A 234 -2.04 -5.90 26.81
CA PRO A 234 -1.32 -4.66 26.50
C PRO A 234 -0.64 -4.69 25.12
N ILE A 235 -1.42 -4.89 24.06
CA ILE A 235 -0.97 -4.96 22.67
C ILE A 235 -0.72 -3.57 22.07
N TYR A 236 -0.30 -3.52 20.80
CA TYR A 236 0.01 -2.35 19.97
C TYR A 236 -0.40 -0.97 20.54
N GLY A 237 -1.68 -0.60 20.45
CA GLY A 237 -2.17 0.73 20.84
C GLY A 237 -1.88 1.08 22.30
N PHE A 238 -2.02 0.11 23.21
CA PHE A 238 -1.66 0.28 24.61
C PHE A 238 -0.18 0.64 24.74
N GLN A 239 0.70 -0.08 24.05
CA GLN A 239 2.13 0.24 24.06
C GLN A 239 2.39 1.61 23.42
N TRP A 240 1.66 2.00 22.38
CA TRP A 240 1.83 3.31 21.74
C TRP A 240 1.45 4.49 22.63
N ARG A 241 0.39 4.35 23.44
CA ARG A 241 -0.16 5.45 24.24
C ARG A 241 0.24 5.40 25.72
N ARG A 242 0.65 4.23 26.22
CA ARG A 242 0.81 3.92 27.65
C ARG A 242 2.04 3.05 27.94
N PHE A 243 3.12 3.18 27.16
CA PHE A 243 4.30 2.31 27.28
C PHE A 243 4.84 2.25 28.70
N GLY A 244 5.12 1.03 29.19
CA GLY A 244 5.64 0.79 30.54
C GLY A 244 4.61 0.83 31.68
N THR A 245 3.34 1.07 31.38
CA THR A 245 2.24 0.98 32.36
C THR A 245 1.94 -0.47 32.71
N ARG A 246 1.65 -0.75 33.98
CA ARG A 246 1.15 -2.06 34.41
C ARG A 246 -0.28 -2.27 33.91
N TYR A 247 -0.47 -3.24 33.02
CA TYR A 247 -1.80 -3.63 32.54
C TYR A 247 -2.61 -4.36 33.64
N THR A 248 -3.90 -4.06 33.72
CA THR A 248 -4.89 -4.81 34.51
C THR A 248 -5.86 -5.53 33.59
N ASP A 249 -6.71 -4.77 32.92
CA ASP A 249 -7.75 -5.22 31.99
C ASP A 249 -8.09 -4.14 30.96
N MET A 250 -8.97 -4.46 30.01
CA MET A 250 -9.38 -3.58 28.92
C MET A 250 -10.38 -2.48 29.32
N HIS A 251 -10.89 -2.47 30.55
CA HIS A 251 -11.90 -1.51 31.03
C HIS A 251 -11.29 -0.40 31.89
N ALA A 252 -10.08 -0.61 32.41
CA ALA A 252 -9.40 0.35 33.26
C ALA A 252 -9.05 1.66 32.53
N ASP A 253 -9.13 2.78 33.25
CA ASP A 253 -8.65 4.07 32.77
C ASP A 253 -7.13 4.21 32.96
N TYR A 254 -6.41 4.20 31.84
CA TYR A 254 -4.96 4.39 31.81
C TYR A 254 -4.55 5.83 31.52
N THR A 255 -5.47 6.80 31.55
CA THR A 255 -5.17 8.21 31.24
C THR A 255 -4.03 8.75 32.08
N GLY A 256 -3.03 9.33 31.41
CA GLY A 256 -1.83 9.89 32.05
C GLY A 256 -0.81 8.87 32.55
N GLN A 257 -1.05 7.57 32.36
CA GLN A 257 -0.12 6.51 32.75
C GLN A 257 0.86 6.15 31.62
N GLY A 258 2.08 5.80 32.00
CA GLY A 258 3.14 5.38 31.07
C GLY A 258 3.63 6.52 30.16
N PHE A 259 4.29 6.12 29.08
CA PHE A 259 4.82 7.05 28.09
C PHE A 259 3.98 7.01 26.80
N ASP A 260 3.38 8.16 26.43
CA ASP A 260 2.64 8.33 25.16
C ASP A 260 3.64 8.56 24.03
N GLN A 261 4.13 7.46 23.45
CA GLN A 261 5.10 7.48 22.36
C GLN A 261 4.55 8.19 21.12
N LEU A 262 3.26 8.04 20.82
CA LEU A 262 2.65 8.70 19.66
C LEU A 262 2.65 10.23 19.85
N LEU A 263 2.50 10.72 21.09
CA LEU A 263 2.60 12.15 21.39
C LEU A 263 4.01 12.67 21.22
N ASP A 264 4.98 11.95 21.78
CA ASP A 264 6.39 12.28 21.64
C ASP A 264 6.86 12.27 20.17
N VAL A 265 6.39 11.31 19.36
CA VAL A 265 6.65 11.27 17.91
C VAL A 265 6.12 12.53 17.22
N ILE A 266 4.86 12.89 17.46
CA ILE A 266 4.23 14.07 16.83
C ILE A 266 4.90 15.37 17.31
N ASP A 267 5.22 15.47 18.60
CA ASP A 267 5.93 16.62 19.16
C ASP A 267 7.32 16.78 18.52
N LYS A 268 8.10 15.70 18.43
CA LYS A 268 9.41 15.73 17.77
C LYS A 268 9.31 16.10 16.31
N ILE A 269 8.35 15.56 15.56
CA ILE A 269 8.18 15.91 14.14
C ILE A 269 7.90 17.42 13.98
N LYS A 270 7.09 18.01 14.86
CA LYS A 270 6.75 19.44 14.81
C LYS A 270 7.90 20.34 15.28
N ASN A 271 8.57 19.95 16.36
CA ASN A 271 9.45 20.86 17.12
C ASN A 271 10.93 20.51 17.01
N LYS A 272 11.28 19.29 16.59
CA LYS A 272 12.65 18.76 16.46
C LYS A 272 12.76 17.82 15.23
N PRO A 273 12.42 18.27 14.02
CA PRO A 273 12.30 17.40 12.84
C PRO A 273 13.60 16.67 12.47
N ASP A 274 14.77 17.24 12.78
CA ASP A 274 16.08 16.61 12.55
C ASP A 274 16.47 15.56 13.61
N ASP A 275 15.61 15.33 14.62
CA ASP A 275 15.86 14.30 15.64
C ASP A 275 15.89 12.91 14.99
N ARG A 276 16.94 12.16 15.30
CA ARG A 276 17.16 10.80 14.79
C ARG A 276 16.51 9.71 15.66
N ARG A 277 15.70 10.12 16.65
CA ARG A 277 15.07 9.27 17.68
C ARG A 277 13.54 9.40 17.67
N ILE A 278 12.96 9.68 16.50
CA ILE A 278 11.52 9.69 16.29
C ILE A 278 11.07 8.26 16.04
N VAL A 279 10.83 7.52 17.12
CA VAL A 279 10.58 6.06 17.12
C VAL A 279 9.31 5.75 17.90
N LEU A 280 8.51 4.83 17.37
CA LEU A 280 7.32 4.25 17.98
C LEU A 280 7.51 2.74 18.11
N SER A 281 7.39 2.17 19.31
CA SER A 281 7.58 0.73 19.55
C SER A 281 6.39 0.09 20.23
N ALA A 282 5.99 -1.08 19.75
CA ALA A 282 5.06 -1.98 20.43
C ALA A 282 5.79 -3.11 21.20
N TRP A 283 7.11 -3.25 21.04
CA TRP A 283 7.83 -4.39 21.60
C TRP A 283 8.30 -4.14 23.04
N ASN A 284 7.49 -4.60 24.00
CA ASN A 284 7.82 -4.58 25.42
C ASN A 284 8.06 -6.01 25.95
N PRO A 285 9.32 -6.44 26.19
CA PRO A 285 9.64 -7.77 26.69
C PRO A 285 8.93 -8.15 28.00
N SER A 286 8.69 -7.18 28.89
CA SER A 286 8.02 -7.43 30.17
C SER A 286 6.55 -7.81 30.02
N ASP A 287 5.91 -7.35 28.94
CA ASP A 287 4.47 -7.52 28.72
C ASP A 287 4.13 -8.64 27.73
N LEU A 288 5.10 -9.22 27.02
CA LEU A 288 4.84 -10.19 25.94
C LEU A 288 3.96 -11.38 26.38
N LYS A 289 4.09 -11.83 27.63
CA LYS A 289 3.30 -12.94 28.18
C LYS A 289 1.87 -12.54 28.56
N LEU A 290 1.56 -11.24 28.58
CA LEU A 290 0.23 -10.70 28.87
C LEU A 290 -0.58 -10.46 27.59
N MET A 291 0.09 -10.44 26.43
CA MET A 291 -0.52 -10.13 25.14
C MET A 291 -1.13 -11.38 24.52
N ALA A 292 -2.34 -11.26 23.98
CA ALA A 292 -2.98 -12.30 23.19
C ALA A 292 -2.09 -12.75 22.02
N LEU A 293 -1.46 -11.79 21.34
CA LEU A 293 -0.52 -12.05 20.27
C LEU A 293 0.65 -11.06 20.37
N PRO A 294 1.91 -11.53 20.43
CA PRO A 294 3.06 -10.64 20.41
C PRO A 294 3.08 -9.76 19.15
N PRO A 295 3.49 -8.48 19.22
CA PRO A 295 3.39 -7.54 18.11
C PRO A 295 4.11 -8.03 16.85
N CYS A 296 3.41 -8.08 15.71
CA CYS A 296 4.01 -8.43 14.43
C CYS A 296 4.84 -7.25 13.87
N HIS A 297 4.21 -6.09 13.70
CA HIS A 297 4.89 -4.82 13.42
C HIS A 297 5.39 -4.21 14.73
N MET A 298 6.69 -4.38 14.98
CA MET A 298 7.30 -4.20 16.29
C MET A 298 7.64 -2.74 16.58
N PHE A 299 8.19 -2.03 15.60
CA PHE A 299 8.52 -0.62 15.74
C PHE A 299 8.51 0.09 14.39
N ALA A 300 8.34 1.40 14.43
CA ALA A 300 8.51 2.28 13.29
C ALA A 300 9.41 3.46 13.66
N GLN A 301 10.20 3.90 12.70
CA GLN A 301 11.02 5.11 12.78
C GLN A 301 10.52 6.10 11.73
N PHE A 302 10.40 7.36 12.13
CA PHE A 302 10.03 8.45 11.24
C PHE A 302 11.24 9.32 10.88
N TYR A 303 11.18 9.93 9.72
CA TYR A 303 12.24 10.78 9.18
C TYR A 303 11.61 12.00 8.50
N VAL A 304 12.04 13.19 8.89
CA VAL A 304 11.61 14.46 8.28
C VAL A 304 12.75 15.02 7.45
N ALA A 305 12.47 15.35 6.19
CA ALA A 305 13.39 16.07 5.32
C ALA A 305 12.62 16.77 4.19
N ASN A 306 13.07 17.94 3.76
CA ASN A 306 12.49 18.68 2.63
C ASN A 306 10.97 18.93 2.75
N GLY A 307 10.47 19.11 3.97
CA GLY A 307 9.02 19.29 4.22
C GLY A 307 8.21 17.99 4.11
N GLU A 308 8.87 16.84 4.00
CA GLU A 308 8.23 15.52 3.87
C GLU A 308 8.44 14.66 5.13
N LEU A 309 7.47 13.78 5.41
CA LEU A 309 7.55 12.77 6.45
C LEU A 309 7.59 11.36 5.84
N SER A 310 8.67 10.63 6.09
CA SER A 310 8.81 9.21 5.74
C SER A 310 8.73 8.32 6.97
N CYS A 311 8.38 7.06 6.77
CA CYS A 311 8.25 6.05 7.82
C CYS A 311 8.94 4.75 7.40
N GLN A 312 9.77 4.19 8.28
CA GLN A 312 10.29 2.83 8.15
C GLN A 312 9.72 1.97 9.28
N MET A 313 9.00 0.91 8.92
CA MET A 313 8.43 -0.04 9.88
C MET A 313 9.16 -1.39 9.80
N TYR A 314 9.51 -1.95 10.97
CA TYR A 314 10.04 -3.31 11.08
C TYR A 314 8.97 -4.29 11.56
N GLN A 315 8.69 -5.30 10.74
CA GLN A 315 7.76 -6.39 11.03
C GLN A 315 8.51 -7.70 11.21
N ARG A 316 8.52 -8.29 12.42
CA ARG A 316 9.26 -9.54 12.69
C ARG A 316 8.72 -10.75 11.94
N SER A 317 7.42 -10.74 11.62
CA SER A 317 6.68 -11.88 11.11
C SER A 317 5.57 -11.37 10.22
N ALA A 318 5.62 -11.73 8.94
CA ALA A 318 4.78 -11.14 7.91
C ALA A 318 4.13 -12.21 7.04
N ASP A 319 2.84 -12.44 7.28
CA ASP A 319 2.00 -13.24 6.40
C ASP A 319 1.79 -12.47 5.09
N MET A 320 2.44 -12.93 4.03
CA MET A 320 2.38 -12.32 2.71
C MET A 320 1.00 -12.48 2.05
N GLY A 321 0.21 -13.46 2.45
CA GLY A 321 -1.13 -13.74 1.93
C GLY A 321 -2.17 -12.75 2.45
N LEU A 322 -2.23 -12.58 3.77
CA LEU A 322 -3.26 -11.77 4.43
C LEU A 322 -2.70 -10.50 5.09
N GLY A 323 -1.68 -10.64 5.93
CA GLY A 323 -1.19 -9.56 6.79
C GLY A 323 -0.53 -8.42 6.04
N VAL A 324 0.44 -8.71 5.17
CA VAL A 324 1.27 -7.69 4.51
C VAL A 324 0.47 -6.65 3.72
N PRO A 325 -0.52 -7.01 2.87
CA PRO A 325 -1.37 -6.03 2.21
C PRO A 325 -2.06 -5.06 3.18
N PHE A 326 -2.48 -5.58 4.34
CA PHE A 326 -3.10 -4.80 5.40
C PHE A 326 -2.07 -3.90 6.12
N ASN A 327 -0.90 -4.44 6.44
CA ASN A 327 0.16 -3.71 7.15
C ASN A 327 0.78 -2.59 6.30
N VAL A 328 0.91 -2.80 4.98
CA VAL A 328 1.34 -1.75 4.05
C VAL A 328 0.37 -0.58 4.05
N ALA A 329 -0.93 -0.86 3.90
CA ALA A 329 -1.95 0.18 3.92
C ALA A 329 -2.03 0.88 5.29
N SER A 330 -1.94 0.13 6.40
CA SER A 330 -2.03 0.67 7.76
C SER A 330 -0.90 1.66 8.07
N TYR A 331 0.37 1.30 7.85
CA TYR A 331 1.49 2.21 8.13
C TYR A 331 1.65 3.33 7.10
N ALA A 332 1.27 3.10 5.84
CA ALA A 332 1.14 4.19 4.87
C ALA A 332 0.09 5.22 5.35
N LEU A 333 -1.07 4.75 5.84
CA LEU A 333 -2.11 5.61 6.38
C LEU A 333 -1.64 6.36 7.63
N LEU A 334 -0.98 5.69 8.58
CA LEU A 334 -0.41 6.32 9.76
C LEU A 334 0.58 7.43 9.38
N THR A 335 1.43 7.18 8.40
CA THR A 335 2.39 8.17 7.88
C THR A 335 1.66 9.37 7.29
N CYS A 336 0.65 9.15 6.45
CA CYS A 336 -0.16 10.22 5.87
C CYS A 336 -0.91 11.03 6.95
N MET A 337 -1.45 10.37 7.99
CA MET A 337 -2.14 11.02 9.10
C MET A 337 -1.18 11.92 9.91
N ILE A 338 0.00 11.39 10.28
CA ILE A 338 1.00 12.15 11.04
C ILE A 338 1.52 13.33 10.20
N ALA A 339 1.80 13.11 8.92
CA ALA A 339 2.20 14.18 8.01
C ALA A 339 1.13 15.28 7.96
N HIS A 340 -0.15 14.89 7.83
CA HIS A 340 -1.28 15.81 7.80
C HIS A 340 -1.38 16.70 9.05
N VAL A 341 -1.34 16.11 10.24
CA VAL A 341 -1.45 16.88 11.51
C VAL A 341 -0.19 17.67 11.85
N CYS A 342 0.93 17.39 11.18
CA CYS A 342 2.18 18.12 11.30
C CYS A 342 2.41 19.15 10.17
N GLY A 343 1.49 19.25 9.19
CA GLY A 343 1.64 20.16 8.06
C GLY A 343 2.75 19.78 7.09
N LEU A 344 3.09 18.49 7.01
CA LEU A 344 4.10 17.93 6.12
C LEU A 344 3.45 17.16 4.95
N VAL A 345 4.24 16.93 3.90
CA VAL A 345 3.87 16.06 2.78
C VAL A 345 4.25 14.61 3.10
N PRO A 346 3.41 13.60 2.79
CA PRO A 346 3.83 12.20 2.91
C PRO A 346 4.97 11.86 1.95
N GLY A 347 6.08 11.34 2.47
CA GLY A 347 7.26 10.90 1.71
C GLY A 347 7.20 9.42 1.35
N ASP A 348 8.12 8.61 1.88
CA ASP A 348 8.18 7.18 1.63
C ASP A 348 7.67 6.36 2.81
N PHE A 349 7.02 5.23 2.52
CA PHE A 349 6.84 4.13 3.47
C PHE A 349 7.79 2.97 3.12
N VAL A 350 8.66 2.60 4.06
CA VAL A 350 9.61 1.48 3.94
C VAL A 350 9.20 0.36 4.88
N HIS A 351 8.89 -0.81 4.33
CA HIS A 351 8.51 -1.99 5.08
C HIS A 351 9.70 -2.95 5.14
N VAL A 352 10.32 -3.06 6.31
CA VAL A 352 11.39 -4.02 6.62
C VAL A 352 10.79 -5.24 7.29
N ILE A 353 11.06 -6.42 6.76
CA ILE A 353 10.46 -7.68 7.21
C ILE A 353 11.54 -8.64 7.70
N GLY A 354 11.34 -9.18 8.90
CA GLY A 354 12.08 -10.32 9.43
C GLY A 354 11.70 -11.60 8.70
N ASP A 355 10.80 -12.40 9.27
CA ASP A 355 10.29 -13.63 8.63
C ASP A 355 9.12 -13.29 7.68
N ALA A 356 9.41 -13.19 6.39
CA ALA A 356 8.43 -13.05 5.32
C ALA A 356 7.98 -14.44 4.87
N HIS A 357 6.70 -14.77 5.02
CA HIS A 357 6.24 -16.13 4.76
C HIS A 357 4.89 -16.21 4.03
N VAL A 358 4.72 -17.32 3.35
CA VAL A 358 3.47 -17.77 2.73
C VAL A 358 3.05 -19.06 3.41
N TYR A 359 1.86 -19.09 4.00
CA TYR A 359 1.26 -20.33 4.49
C TYR A 359 1.04 -21.31 3.33
N ARG A 360 1.27 -22.61 3.58
CA ARG A 360 1.07 -23.65 2.55
C ARG A 360 -0.34 -23.63 1.96
N THR A 361 -1.34 -23.32 2.78
CA THR A 361 -2.75 -23.17 2.39
C THR A 361 -3.02 -21.98 1.47
N HIS A 362 -2.11 -20.99 1.41
CA HIS A 362 -2.25 -19.79 0.59
C HIS A 362 -1.47 -19.86 -0.73
N ILE A 363 -0.65 -20.89 -0.96
CA ILE A 363 0.17 -21.00 -2.18
C ILE A 363 -0.70 -20.92 -3.44
N ARG A 364 -1.74 -21.75 -3.54
CA ARG A 364 -2.63 -21.75 -4.72
C ARG A 364 -3.36 -20.40 -4.91
N PRO A 365 -4.05 -19.83 -3.89
CA PRO A 365 -4.63 -18.49 -3.99
C PRO A 365 -3.64 -17.41 -4.43
N LEU A 366 -2.39 -17.47 -3.96
CA LEU A 366 -1.35 -16.52 -4.34
C LEU A 366 -0.81 -16.76 -5.75
N GLN A 367 -0.75 -18.00 -6.23
CA GLN A 367 -0.45 -18.28 -7.63
C GLN A 367 -1.53 -17.71 -8.56
N GLU A 368 -2.81 -17.80 -8.18
CA GLU A 368 -3.91 -17.14 -8.90
C GLU A 368 -3.77 -15.61 -8.87
N GLN A 369 -3.37 -15.05 -7.72
CA GLN A 369 -3.07 -13.62 -7.58
C GLN A 369 -1.94 -13.16 -8.51
N LEU A 370 -0.86 -13.94 -8.65
CA LEU A 370 0.30 -13.63 -9.49
C LEU A 370 -0.03 -13.59 -11.00
N GLN A 371 -1.18 -14.14 -11.43
CA GLN A 371 -1.64 -14.06 -12.82
C GLN A 371 -2.33 -12.73 -13.17
N LYS A 372 -2.65 -11.90 -12.16
CA LYS A 372 -3.34 -10.62 -12.33
C LYS A 372 -2.33 -9.49 -12.52
N LEU A 373 -2.62 -8.61 -13.47
CA LEU A 373 -1.83 -7.40 -13.69
C LEU A 373 -2.26 -6.32 -12.66
N PRO A 374 -1.32 -5.62 -12.01
CA PRO A 374 -1.63 -4.45 -11.20
C PRO A 374 -2.40 -3.40 -12.00
N LYS A 375 -3.23 -2.64 -11.29
CA LYS A 375 -3.88 -1.41 -11.75
C LYS A 375 -3.27 -0.24 -10.99
N PRO A 376 -3.48 1.02 -11.42
CA PRO A 376 -2.95 2.16 -10.69
C PRO A 376 -3.40 2.15 -9.23
N PHE A 377 -2.50 2.49 -8.32
CA PHE A 377 -2.85 2.69 -6.92
C PHE A 377 -3.88 3.84 -6.77
N PRO A 378 -4.78 3.76 -5.78
CA PRO A 378 -5.72 4.83 -5.51
C PRO A 378 -5.02 6.07 -4.95
N ILE A 379 -5.73 7.19 -4.95
CA ILE A 379 -5.32 8.42 -4.27
C ILE A 379 -6.06 8.50 -2.93
N LEU A 380 -5.31 8.65 -1.83
CA LEU A 380 -5.88 8.93 -0.50
C LEU A 380 -6.16 10.43 -0.36
N LYS A 381 -7.38 10.78 0.01
CA LYS A 381 -7.75 12.13 0.46
C LYS A 381 -8.14 12.09 1.93
N ILE A 382 -7.50 12.94 2.72
CA ILE A 382 -7.78 13.14 4.15
C ILE A 382 -8.60 14.42 4.31
N ASN A 383 -9.60 14.41 5.18
CA ASN A 383 -10.40 15.60 5.52
C ASN A 383 -9.49 16.74 6.01
N PRO A 384 -9.40 17.88 5.29
CA PRO A 384 -8.46 18.94 5.61
C PRO A 384 -8.74 19.67 6.93
N GLN A 385 -9.95 19.52 7.48
CA GLN A 385 -10.35 20.15 8.75
C GLN A 385 -9.84 19.41 9.98
N LYS A 386 -9.35 18.17 9.84
CA LYS A 386 -8.90 17.35 10.97
C LYS A 386 -7.45 17.67 11.32
N LYS A 387 -7.26 18.55 12.31
CA LYS A 387 -5.94 18.98 12.78
C LYS A 387 -5.41 18.20 13.99
N ASP A 388 -6.28 17.44 14.63
CA ASP A 388 -5.96 16.63 15.81
C ASP A 388 -5.83 15.15 15.44
N ARG A 389 -4.84 14.49 16.02
CA ARG A 389 -4.53 13.07 15.86
C ARG A 389 -5.61 12.15 16.43
N ASP A 390 -6.34 12.58 17.46
CA ASP A 390 -7.24 11.70 18.23
C ASP A 390 -8.72 11.78 17.75
N ASN A 391 -9.03 12.66 16.80
CA ASN A 391 -10.41 12.95 16.37
C ASN A 391 -10.73 12.47 14.93
N PHE A 392 -9.92 11.61 14.35
CA PHE A 392 -10.21 11.02 13.04
C PHE A 392 -11.31 9.97 13.13
N VAL A 393 -12.17 9.93 12.13
CA VAL A 393 -13.17 8.87 11.91
C VAL A 393 -13.06 8.34 10.49
N VAL A 394 -13.65 7.17 10.19
CA VAL A 394 -13.54 6.54 8.86
C VAL A 394 -13.95 7.46 7.71
N THR A 395 -14.97 8.29 7.91
CA THR A 395 -15.47 9.20 6.86
C THR A 395 -14.50 10.33 6.53
N ASP A 396 -13.45 10.54 7.33
CA ASP A 396 -12.37 11.49 7.04
C ASP A 396 -11.39 10.98 5.96
N PHE A 397 -11.49 9.72 5.55
CA PHE A 397 -10.60 9.10 4.59
C PHE A 397 -11.34 8.64 3.33
N LYS A 398 -11.00 9.24 2.19
CA LYS A 398 -11.59 8.90 0.89
C LYS A 398 -10.52 8.35 -0.05
N LEU A 399 -10.75 7.15 -0.57
CA LEU A 399 -9.98 6.59 -1.68
C LEU A 399 -10.62 7.00 -3.00
N VAL A 400 -9.83 7.58 -3.90
CA VAL A 400 -10.23 7.95 -5.25
C VAL A 400 -9.53 7.01 -6.23
N GLY A 401 -10.29 6.40 -7.14
CA GLY A 401 -9.74 5.52 -8.17
C GLY A 401 -9.39 4.10 -7.72
N TYR A 402 -9.88 3.64 -6.55
CA TYR A 402 -9.63 2.26 -6.11
C TYR A 402 -10.50 1.26 -6.88
N ASP A 403 -9.92 0.65 -7.92
CA ASP A 403 -10.56 -0.38 -8.75
C ASP A 403 -9.78 -1.71 -8.70
N PRO A 404 -9.70 -2.40 -7.55
CA PRO A 404 -8.93 -3.63 -7.45
C PRO A 404 -9.60 -4.78 -8.21
N HIS A 405 -8.82 -5.82 -8.50
CA HIS A 405 -9.36 -7.13 -8.83
C HIS A 405 -10.21 -7.68 -7.68
N GLN A 406 -11.07 -8.66 -8.00
CA GLN A 406 -11.94 -9.30 -7.00
C GLN A 406 -11.16 -9.90 -5.83
N LYS A 407 -11.85 -9.98 -4.68
CA LYS A 407 -11.34 -10.61 -3.46
C LYS A 407 -10.87 -12.04 -3.76
N ILE A 408 -9.74 -12.41 -3.16
CA ILE A 408 -9.25 -13.80 -3.14
C ILE A 408 -9.42 -14.29 -1.71
N GLU A 409 -10.11 -15.41 -1.53
CA GLU A 409 -10.34 -15.97 -0.20
C GLU A 409 -9.09 -16.71 0.29
N MET A 410 -8.65 -16.34 1.48
CA MET A 410 -7.56 -16.99 2.22
C MET A 410 -7.99 -17.05 3.68
N LYS A 411 -7.92 -18.24 4.29
CA LYS A 411 -8.27 -18.44 5.70
C LYS A 411 -7.09 -18.06 6.58
N MET A 412 -7.34 -17.32 7.66
CA MET A 412 -6.31 -17.02 8.66
C MET A 412 -5.88 -18.30 9.36
N ALA A 413 -4.57 -18.45 9.61
CA ALA A 413 -4.05 -19.51 10.44
C ALA A 413 -4.07 -19.04 11.91
N VAL A 414 -4.84 -19.72 12.76
CA VAL A 414 -4.99 -19.39 14.19
C VAL A 414 -3.95 -20.13 15.00
#